data_AF-A0A967X5G5-F1
#
_entry.id   AF-A0A967X5G5-F1
#
_cell.length_a   1.000
_cell.length_b   1.000
_cell.length_c   1.000
_cell.angle_alpha   90.00
_cell.angle_beta   90.00
_cell.angle_gamma   90.00
#
_symmetry.space_group_name_H-M   'P 1'
#
loop_
_entity.id
_entity.type
_entity.pdbx_description
1 polymer ?
#
loop_
_entity_poly.entity_id
_entity_poly.type
_entity_poly.pdbx_seq_one_letter_code
_entity_poly.pdbx_strand_id
1 'polypeptide(L)'
;SWLRDVGWVQSVLFQLDFQAPLYALLYFAGIMFFCFFYVSIIFNPMDQADNMKKYGGFIPGIRPGKKTAEYIDRILTRLTFGGAIYLGLVSLLPMFLISGIRLQMLPWIGPTLESILPAFITTGLGIKFFFGGTSLLIVVGVAMDTVQQIESQLIMRHYEGFMKGTRIRGRRG
;
A
#
# COMPACT_ATOMS: atom_id res chain seq x y z
N SER A 1 29.13 -8.40 -25.38
CA SER A 1 28.91 -9.80 -25.81
C SER A 1 29.41 -10.79 -24.77
N TRP A 2 30.64 -10.67 -24.25
CA TRP A 2 31.26 -11.60 -23.27
C TRP A 2 30.54 -11.84 -21.93
N LEU A 3 29.66 -10.94 -21.47
CA LEU A 3 28.85 -11.16 -20.25
C LEU A 3 27.65 -12.09 -20.48
N ARG A 4 27.27 -12.36 -21.74
CA ARG A 4 26.14 -13.24 -22.06
C ARG A 4 26.54 -14.72 -22.12
N ASP A 5 27.83 -15.06 -22.14
CA ASP A 5 28.27 -16.46 -22.35
C ASP A 5 28.51 -17.24 -21.03
N VAL A 6 28.42 -16.56 -19.88
CA VAL A 6 28.52 -17.20 -18.57
C VAL A 6 27.16 -17.80 -18.21
N GLY A 7 27.04 -19.12 -18.22
CA GLY A 7 25.78 -19.85 -18.01
C GLY A 7 25.06 -19.54 -16.69
N TRP A 8 25.80 -19.13 -15.66
CA TRP A 8 25.21 -18.65 -14.40
C TRP A 8 24.57 -17.26 -14.55
N VAL A 9 25.18 -16.36 -15.33
CA VAL A 9 24.62 -15.03 -15.63
C VAL A 9 23.37 -15.19 -16.47
N GLN A 10 23.37 -16.09 -17.46
CA GLN A 10 22.15 -16.41 -18.21
C GLN A 10 21.06 -17.00 -17.31
N SER A 11 21.40 -17.91 -16.40
CA SER A 11 20.43 -18.51 -15.46
C SER A 11 19.82 -17.46 -14.53
N VAL A 12 20.62 -16.49 -14.05
CA VAL A 12 20.15 -15.38 -13.21
C VAL A 12 19.32 -14.38 -14.02
N LEU A 13 19.74 -14.04 -15.23
CA LEU A 13 19.00 -13.14 -16.12
C LEU A 13 17.67 -13.74 -16.58
N PHE A 14 17.59 -15.06 -16.75
CA PHE A 14 16.34 -15.78 -17.08
C PHE A 14 15.43 -15.91 -15.85
N GLN A 15 15.98 -15.95 -14.63
CA GLN A 15 15.22 -15.93 -13.37
C GLN A 15 14.71 -14.53 -12.98
N LEU A 16 15.26 -13.49 -13.59
CA LEU A 16 14.80 -12.10 -13.48
C LEU A 16 13.74 -11.74 -14.54
N ASP A 17 13.39 -12.67 -15.44
CA ASP A 17 12.32 -12.44 -16.40
C ASP A 17 10.97 -12.29 -15.68
N PHE A 18 10.08 -11.49 -16.25
CA PHE A 18 8.82 -11.03 -15.64
C PHE A 18 7.88 -12.19 -15.26
N GLN A 19 8.14 -13.39 -15.75
CA GLN A 19 7.31 -14.59 -15.56
C GLN A 19 7.87 -15.55 -14.49
N ALA A 20 9.04 -15.27 -13.92
CA ALA A 20 9.65 -16.15 -12.92
C ALA A 20 9.00 -15.98 -11.53
N PRO A 21 8.76 -17.08 -10.78
CA PRO A 21 8.23 -16.99 -9.41
C PRO A 21 9.20 -16.27 -8.46
N LEU A 22 10.50 -16.27 -8.76
CA LEU A 22 11.50 -15.50 -8.02
C LEU A 22 11.26 -13.99 -8.15
N TYR A 23 10.95 -13.50 -9.35
CA TYR A 23 10.61 -12.10 -9.57
C TYR A 23 9.39 -11.69 -8.76
N ALA A 24 8.32 -12.50 -8.75
CA ALA A 24 7.12 -12.22 -7.96
C ALA A 24 7.42 -12.15 -6.45
N LEU A 25 8.26 -13.04 -5.93
CA LEU A 25 8.66 -13.03 -4.52
C LEU A 25 9.52 -11.80 -4.19
N LEU A 26 10.52 -11.48 -5.02
CA LEU A 26 11.35 -10.29 -4.85
C LEU A 26 10.54 -9.00 -4.97
N TYR A 27 9.58 -8.94 -5.90
CA TYR A 27 8.67 -7.82 -6.08
C TYR A 27 7.75 -7.64 -4.86
N PHE A 28 7.15 -8.72 -4.36
CA PHE A 28 6.34 -8.70 -3.14
C PHE A 28 7.15 -8.28 -1.91
N ALA A 29 8.35 -8.82 -1.73
CA ALA A 29 9.27 -8.44 -0.66
C ALA A 29 9.69 -6.97 -0.78
N GLY A 30 9.96 -6.50 -2.00
CA GLY A 30 10.26 -5.10 -2.29
C GLY A 30 9.11 -4.18 -1.89
N ILE A 31 7.87 -4.53 -2.23
CA ILE A 31 6.69 -3.75 -1.84
C ILE A 31 6.55 -3.66 -0.32
N MET A 32 6.72 -4.78 0.39
CA MET A 32 6.66 -4.75 1.85
C MET A 32 7.77 -3.86 2.42
N PHE A 33 9.00 -4.00 1.94
CA PHE A 33 10.13 -3.16 2.37
C PHE A 33 9.85 -1.67 2.15
N PHE A 34 9.45 -1.28 0.94
CA PHE A 34 9.19 0.11 0.61
C PHE A 34 7.98 0.67 1.36
N CYS A 35 6.95 -0.12 1.62
CA CYS A 35 5.80 0.31 2.41
C CYS A 35 6.21 0.70 3.83
N PHE A 36 6.99 -0.16 4.50
CA PHE A 36 7.51 0.13 5.84
C PHE A 36 8.43 1.36 5.85
N PHE A 37 9.34 1.44 4.87
CA PHE A 37 10.27 2.56 4.76
C PHE A 37 9.53 3.89 4.53
N TYR A 38 8.56 3.91 3.60
CA TYR A 38 7.74 5.08 3.31
C TYR A 38 7.00 5.58 4.55
N VAL A 39 6.32 4.68 5.27
CA VAL A 39 5.59 5.04 6.49
C VAL A 39 6.54 5.61 7.55
N SER A 40 7.71 5.01 7.74
CA SER A 40 8.68 5.47 8.74
C SER A 40 9.27 6.85 8.45
N ILE A 41 9.41 7.23 7.17
CA ILE A 41 9.93 8.55 6.78
C ILE A 41 8.87 9.64 6.97
N ILE A 42 7.62 9.35 6.60
CA ILE A 42 6.58 10.38 6.56
C ILE A 42 5.81 10.53 7.87
N PHE A 43 5.68 9.45 8.65
CA PHE A 43 5.02 9.46 9.96
C PHE A 43 6.05 9.33 11.08
N ASN A 44 6.44 10.46 11.66
CA ASN A 44 7.20 10.49 12.91
C ASN A 44 6.23 10.46 14.12
N PRO A 45 6.18 9.38 14.92
CA PRO A 45 5.25 9.26 16.05
C PRO A 45 5.47 10.31 17.15
N MET A 46 6.70 10.82 17.29
CA MET A 46 7.01 11.86 18.26
C MET A 46 6.41 13.21 17.85
N ASP A 47 6.58 13.60 16.59
CA ASP A 47 6.03 14.86 16.07
C ASP A 47 4.49 14.84 16.12
N GLN A 48 3.88 13.69 15.84
CA GLN A 48 2.43 13.52 15.96
C GLN A 48 1.94 13.64 17.41
N ALA A 49 2.67 13.05 18.37
CA ALA A 49 2.35 13.18 19.79
C ALA A 49 2.51 14.62 20.31
N ASP A 50 3.54 15.33 19.86
CA ASP A 50 3.77 16.73 20.23
C ASP A 50 2.74 17.67 19.58
N ASN A 51 2.35 17.41 18.33
CA ASN A 51 1.25 18.10 17.68
C ASN A 51 -0.05 17.91 18.48
N MET A 52 -0.40 16.67 18.86
CA MET A 52 -1.58 16.41 19.70
C MET A 52 -1.55 17.22 21.00
N LYS A 53 -0.41 17.23 21.70
CA LYS A 53 -0.24 18.01 22.93
C LYS A 53 -0.43 19.51 22.69
N LYS A 54 0.11 20.05 21.60
CA LYS A 54 0.02 21.47 21.24
C LYS A 54 -1.40 21.90 20.87
N TYR A 55 -2.16 21.03 20.20
CA TYR A 55 -3.55 21.27 19.81
C TYR A 55 -4.57 20.85 20.89
N GLY A 56 -4.11 20.52 22.11
CA GLY A 56 -4.98 20.14 23.23
C GLY A 56 -5.62 18.75 23.11
N GLY A 57 -5.23 17.96 22.11
CA GLY A 57 -5.66 16.57 21.94
C GLY A 57 -4.85 15.62 22.83
N PHE A 58 -5.51 14.65 23.45
CA PHE A 58 -4.84 13.60 24.22
C PHE A 58 -5.59 12.28 24.11
N ILE A 59 -4.85 11.18 24.24
CA ILE A 59 -5.42 9.84 24.24
C ILE A 59 -5.81 9.50 25.69
N PRO A 60 -7.08 9.17 25.98
CA PRO A 60 -7.51 8.86 27.34
C PRO A 60 -6.72 7.66 27.88
N GLY A 61 -6.24 7.78 29.12
CA GLY A 61 -5.45 6.74 29.79
C GLY A 61 -3.94 6.76 29.53
N ILE A 62 -3.42 7.63 28.64
CA ILE A 62 -1.98 7.72 28.33
C ILE A 62 -1.48 9.16 28.56
N ARG A 63 -0.33 9.30 29.22
CA ARG A 63 0.27 10.62 29.49
C ARG A 63 0.81 11.25 28.19
N PRO A 64 0.47 12.52 27.88
CA PRO A 64 0.93 13.20 26.65
C PRO A 64 2.45 13.25 26.50
N GLY A 65 2.94 13.06 25.27
CA GLY A 65 4.35 13.10 24.89
C GLY A 65 4.90 11.71 24.55
N LYS A 66 6.04 11.33 25.12
CA LYS A 66 6.74 10.06 24.79
C LYS A 66 5.85 8.81 24.88
N LYS A 67 4.96 8.74 25.87
CA LYS A 67 4.05 7.58 26.04
C LYS A 67 2.95 7.53 24.99
N THR A 68 2.50 8.68 24.51
CA THR A 68 1.59 8.77 23.35
C THR A 68 2.31 8.32 22.08
N ALA A 69 3.57 8.73 21.87
CA ALA A 69 4.35 8.32 20.71
C ALA A 69 4.60 6.80 20.67
N GLU A 70 5.00 6.19 21.80
CA GLU A 70 5.17 4.73 21.92
C GLU A 70 3.87 3.97 21.58
N TYR A 71 2.72 4.54 21.95
CA TYR A 71 1.41 3.96 21.66
C TYR A 71 1.05 4.08 20.17
N ILE A 72 1.25 5.27 19.58
CA ILE A 72 1.03 5.51 18.15
C ILE A 72 1.92 4.59 17.31
N ASP A 73 3.20 4.48 17.66
CA ASP A 73 4.17 3.63 16.97
C ASP A 73 3.76 2.15 16.95
N ARG A 74 3.27 1.63 18.09
CA ARG A 74 2.77 0.25 18.18
C ARG A 74 1.55 0.02 17.29
N ILE A 75 0.64 0.98 17.20
CA ILE A 75 -0.53 0.89 16.32
C ILE A 75 -0.09 0.95 14.86
N LEU A 76 0.74 1.93 14.53
CA LEU A 76 1.24 2.17 13.18
C LEU A 76 1.91 0.90 12.65
N THR A 77 2.83 0.30 13.43
CA THR A 77 3.57 -0.90 13.00
C THR A 77 2.64 -2.08 12.71
N ARG A 78 1.61 -2.31 13.54
CA ARG A 78 0.65 -3.41 13.31
C ARG A 78 -0.24 -3.15 12.10
N LEU A 79 -0.70 -1.91 11.94
CA LEU A 79 -1.51 -1.51 10.80
C LEU A 79 -0.72 -1.60 9.50
N THR A 80 0.52 -1.09 9.49
CA THR A 80 1.44 -1.14 8.36
C THR A 80 1.81 -2.58 7.99
N PHE A 81 2.01 -3.47 8.97
CA PHE A 81 2.26 -4.89 8.68
C PHE A 81 1.09 -5.53 7.91
N GLY A 82 -0.15 -5.32 8.37
CA GLY A 82 -1.33 -5.80 7.67
C GLY A 82 -1.51 -5.14 6.29
N GLY A 83 -1.31 -3.82 6.23
CA GLY A 83 -1.40 -3.03 5.00
C GLY A 83 -0.37 -3.43 3.94
N ALA A 84 0.88 -3.69 4.34
CA ALA A 84 1.96 -4.10 3.45
C ALA A 84 1.68 -5.47 2.82
N ILE A 85 1.16 -6.42 3.61
CA ILE A 85 0.74 -7.74 3.09
C ILE A 85 -0.43 -7.56 2.11
N TYR A 86 -1.44 -6.78 2.48
CA TYR A 86 -2.60 -6.51 1.63
C TYR A 86 -2.19 -5.87 0.30
N LEU A 87 -1.39 -4.79 0.35
CA LEU A 87 -0.90 -4.09 -0.83
C LEU A 87 -0.02 -5.01 -1.70
N GLY A 88 0.83 -5.82 -1.08
CA GLY A 88 1.61 -6.83 -1.78
C GLY A 88 0.70 -7.82 -2.54
N LEU A 89 -0.35 -8.35 -1.92
CA LEU A 89 -1.28 -9.27 -2.58
C LEU A 89 -2.06 -8.60 -3.72
N VAL A 90 -2.58 -7.39 -3.49
CA VAL A 90 -3.29 -6.62 -4.52
C VAL A 90 -2.38 -6.30 -5.70
N SER A 91 -1.10 -6.02 -5.47
CA SER A 91 -0.14 -5.75 -6.54
C SER A 91 0.19 -6.96 -7.41
N LEU A 92 0.04 -8.19 -6.89
CA LEU A 92 0.23 -9.43 -7.64
C LEU A 92 -0.99 -9.74 -8.52
N LEU A 93 -2.16 -9.19 -8.19
CA LEU A 93 -3.40 -9.37 -8.93
C LEU A 93 -3.28 -8.95 -10.42
N PRO A 94 -2.80 -7.74 -10.79
CA PRO A 94 -2.63 -7.38 -12.19
C PRO A 94 -1.58 -8.23 -12.91
N MET A 95 -0.49 -8.59 -12.22
CA MET A 95 0.55 -9.48 -12.76
C MET A 95 -0.05 -10.83 -13.15
N PHE A 96 -0.88 -11.38 -12.27
CA PHE A 96 -1.62 -12.63 -12.47
C PHE A 96 -2.64 -12.55 -13.61
N LEU A 97 -3.43 -11.46 -13.68
CA LEU A 97 -4.46 -11.28 -14.71
C LEU A 97 -3.89 -11.16 -16.12
N ILE A 98 -2.76 -10.46 -16.29
CA ILE A 98 -2.20 -10.13 -17.60
C ILE A 98 -1.34 -11.27 -18.15
N SER A 99 -0.51 -11.89 -17.29
CA SER A 99 0.56 -12.80 -17.74
C SER A 99 0.44 -14.24 -17.26
N GLY A 100 -0.37 -14.51 -16.22
CA GLY A 100 -0.41 -15.80 -15.54
C GLY A 100 0.90 -16.14 -14.82
N ILE A 101 0.83 -16.95 -13.77
CA ILE A 101 2.03 -17.47 -13.11
C ILE A 101 2.53 -18.66 -13.93
N ARG A 102 3.61 -18.48 -14.69
CA ARG A 102 4.28 -19.59 -15.35
C ARG A 102 5.14 -20.35 -14.34
N LEU A 103 4.54 -21.38 -13.74
CA LEU A 103 5.20 -22.31 -12.81
C LEU A 103 6.28 -23.19 -13.49
N GLN A 104 6.43 -23.08 -14.82
CA GLN A 104 7.37 -23.81 -15.69
C GLN A 104 8.86 -23.73 -15.30
N MET A 105 9.24 -22.91 -14.32
CA MET A 105 10.63 -22.70 -13.96
C MET A 105 11.12 -23.53 -12.75
N LEU A 106 10.26 -24.27 -12.04
CA LEU A 106 10.74 -25.24 -11.04
C LEU A 106 11.02 -26.59 -11.74
N PRO A 107 12.30 -26.97 -11.98
CA PRO A 107 12.64 -28.18 -12.74
C PRO A 107 12.15 -29.49 -12.10
N TRP A 108 11.72 -29.47 -10.83
CA TRP A 108 11.27 -30.66 -10.09
C TRP A 108 9.77 -30.70 -9.75
N ILE A 109 9.07 -29.56 -9.76
CA ILE A 109 7.65 -29.46 -9.34
C ILE A 109 6.76 -28.79 -10.40
N GLY A 110 7.35 -28.13 -11.40
CA GLY A 110 6.64 -27.36 -12.42
C GLY A 110 5.54 -28.13 -13.17
N PRO A 111 5.82 -29.30 -13.78
CA PRO A 111 4.83 -29.99 -14.63
C PRO A 111 3.63 -30.53 -13.85
N THR A 112 3.85 -30.99 -12.61
CA THR A 112 2.81 -31.59 -11.77
C THR A 112 1.93 -30.54 -11.10
N LEU A 113 2.47 -29.38 -10.75
CA LEU A 113 1.71 -28.27 -10.17
C LEU A 113 0.84 -27.58 -11.24
N GLU A 114 1.35 -27.48 -12.46
CA GLU A 114 0.66 -26.90 -13.62
C GLU A 114 -0.57 -27.74 -14.03
N SER A 115 -0.57 -29.06 -13.80
CA SER A 115 -1.74 -29.93 -14.04
C SER A 115 -2.84 -29.84 -12.97
N ILE A 116 -2.54 -29.29 -11.78
CA ILE A 116 -3.49 -29.16 -10.66
C ILE A 116 -4.07 -27.74 -10.61
N LEU A 117 -3.34 -26.74 -11.10
CA LEU A 117 -3.82 -25.37 -11.17
C LEU A 117 -4.63 -25.11 -12.44
N PRO A 118 -5.80 -24.45 -12.34
CA PRO A 118 -6.64 -24.16 -13.49
C PRO A 118 -6.02 -23.12 -14.44
N ALA A 119 -6.30 -23.24 -15.75
CA ALA A 119 -5.64 -22.50 -16.83
C ALA A 119 -5.73 -20.96 -16.76
N PHE A 120 -6.71 -20.42 -16.02
CA PHE A 120 -6.82 -18.97 -15.77
C PHE A 120 -5.67 -18.44 -14.91
N ILE A 121 -5.05 -19.30 -14.08
CA ILE A 121 -3.89 -18.96 -13.26
C ILE A 121 -2.60 -18.96 -14.09
N THR A 122 -2.46 -19.86 -15.05
CA THR A 122 -1.20 -20.11 -15.76
C THR A 122 -1.10 -19.35 -17.08
N THR A 123 -2.22 -19.09 -17.75
CA THR A 123 -2.23 -18.40 -19.07
C THR A 123 -2.63 -16.93 -18.95
N GLY A 124 -3.15 -16.50 -17.78
CA GLY A 124 -3.75 -15.18 -17.59
C GLY A 124 -5.03 -15.01 -18.42
N LEU A 125 -5.78 -13.93 -18.19
CA LEU A 125 -7.02 -13.67 -18.93
C LEU A 125 -6.78 -13.08 -20.33
N GLY A 126 -5.53 -12.86 -20.76
CA GLY A 126 -5.19 -12.36 -22.10
C GLY A 126 -5.76 -10.97 -22.42
N ILE A 127 -6.26 -10.25 -21.41
CA ILE A 127 -6.90 -8.94 -21.56
C ILE A 127 -5.80 -7.92 -21.83
N LYS A 128 -5.74 -7.43 -23.07
CA LYS A 128 -4.92 -6.26 -23.41
C LYS A 128 -5.67 -5.01 -22.97
N PHE A 129 -5.26 -4.40 -21.86
CA PHE A 129 -5.83 -3.13 -21.43
C PHE A 129 -5.51 -2.04 -22.47
N PHE A 130 -6.54 -1.56 -23.17
CA PHE A 130 -6.43 -0.48 -24.18
C PHE A 130 -6.38 0.93 -23.57
N PHE A 131 -6.63 1.06 -22.26
CA PHE A 131 -6.32 2.28 -21.51
C PHE A 131 -4.81 2.28 -21.20
N GLY A 132 -4.04 3.16 -21.84
CA GLY A 132 -2.61 3.29 -21.58
C GLY A 132 -2.29 3.67 -20.13
N GLY A 133 -1.07 3.38 -19.68
CA GLY A 133 -0.64 3.72 -18.31
C GLY A 133 -0.78 5.21 -17.99
N THR A 134 -0.60 6.09 -18.99
CA THR A 134 -0.78 7.53 -18.83
C THR A 134 -2.24 7.94 -18.62
N SER A 135 -3.19 7.35 -19.36
CA SER A 135 -4.61 7.66 -19.16
C SER A 135 -5.12 7.13 -17.82
N LEU A 136 -4.64 5.96 -17.38
CA LEU A 136 -4.96 5.43 -16.05
C LEU A 136 -4.41 6.33 -14.92
N LEU A 137 -3.17 6.80 -15.04
CA LEU A 137 -2.56 7.71 -14.08
C LEU A 137 -3.30 9.05 -14.00
N ILE A 138 -3.71 9.63 -15.14
CA ILE A 138 -4.49 10.88 -15.17
C ILE A 138 -5.87 10.68 -14.54
N VAL A 139 -6.57 9.60 -14.89
CA VAL A 139 -7.92 9.32 -14.35
C VAL A 139 -7.87 9.13 -12.84
N VAL A 140 -6.92 8.35 -12.32
CA VAL A 140 -6.78 8.13 -10.88
C VAL A 140 -6.33 9.39 -10.16
N GLY A 141 -5.39 10.17 -10.74
CA GLY A 141 -4.94 11.45 -10.17
C GLY A 141 -6.08 12.46 -10.03
N VAL A 142 -6.79 12.72 -11.13
CA VAL A 142 -7.93 13.67 -11.14
C VAL A 142 -9.07 13.18 -10.25
N ALA A 143 -9.36 11.87 -10.23
CA ALA A 143 -10.38 11.33 -9.34
C ALA A 143 -10.03 11.54 -7.86
N MET A 144 -8.78 11.28 -7.45
CA MET A 144 -8.32 11.52 -6.08
C MET A 144 -8.36 13.01 -5.70
N ASP A 145 -7.91 13.90 -6.59
CA ASP A 145 -7.99 15.35 -6.37
C ASP A 145 -9.43 15.82 -6.21
N THR A 146 -10.35 15.29 -7.03
CA THR A 146 -11.77 15.63 -6.98
C THR A 146 -12.42 15.11 -5.68
N VAL A 147 -12.09 13.89 -5.25
CA VAL A 147 -12.59 13.32 -3.98
C VAL A 147 -12.12 14.16 -2.79
N GLN A 148 -10.83 14.51 -2.74
CA GLN A 148 -10.28 15.36 -1.68
C GLN A 148 -10.98 16.74 -1.63
N GLN A 149 -11.26 17.35 -2.79
CA GLN A 149 -12.01 18.60 -2.86
C GLN A 149 -13.43 18.45 -2.30
N ILE A 150 -14.15 17.37 -2.64
CA ILE A 150 -15.51 17.12 -2.14
C ILE A 150 -15.50 16.88 -0.62
N GLU A 151 -14.56 16.09 -0.09
CA GLU A 151 -14.44 15.84 1.35
C GLU A 151 -14.18 17.13 2.13
N SER A 152 -13.32 18.02 1.61
CA SER A 152 -13.05 19.32 2.25
C SER A 152 -14.32 20.16 2.43
N GLN A 153 -15.21 20.16 1.43
CA GLN A 153 -16.48 20.88 1.48
C GLN A 153 -17.51 20.22 2.41
N LEU A 154 -17.53 18.88 2.44
CA LEU A 154 -18.40 18.12 3.34
C LEU A 154 -18.05 18.36 4.82
N ILE A 155 -16.76 18.45 5.17
CA ILE A 155 -16.31 18.73 6.54
C ILE A 155 -16.77 20.11 7.00
N MET A 156 -16.68 21.13 6.15
CA MET A 156 -17.15 22.49 6.47
C MET A 156 -18.67 22.52 6.75
N ARG A 157 -19.46 21.75 5.98
CA ARG A 157 -20.92 21.67 6.17
C ARG A 157 -21.29 20.98 7.49
N HIS A 158 -20.56 19.95 7.92
CA HIS A 158 -20.79 19.28 9.20
C HIS A 158 -20.23 20.03 10.42
N TYR A 159 -19.44 21.08 10.23
CA TYR A 159 -18.87 21.90 11.31
C TYR A 159 -19.86 22.95 11.87
N GLU A 160 -20.86 23.41 11.10
CA GLU A 160 -21.85 24.41 11.55
C GLU A 160 -22.77 23.89 12.67
N GLY A 161 -23.02 22.58 12.74
CA GLY A 161 -23.93 21.96 13.71
C GLY A 161 -23.42 21.97 15.16
N PHE A 162 -22.10 22.03 15.38
CA PHE A 162 -21.50 21.98 16.72
C PHE A 162 -21.24 23.36 17.34
N MET A 163 -21.17 24.44 16.55
CA MET A 163 -20.96 25.79 17.08
C MET A 163 -22.25 26.54 17.48
N LYS A 164 -23.44 25.98 17.19
CA LYS A 164 -24.73 26.68 17.39
C LYS A 164 -25.36 26.49 18.79
N GLY A 165 -24.66 25.83 19.73
CA GLY A 165 -25.28 25.26 20.94
C GLY A 165 -24.95 25.86 22.30
N THR A 166 -24.10 26.89 22.44
CA THR A 166 -23.82 27.49 23.76
C THR A 166 -24.12 28.97 23.77
N ARG A 167 -25.39 29.32 23.98
CA ARG A 167 -25.79 30.67 24.39
C ARG A 167 -25.23 30.91 25.79
N ILE A 168 -24.06 31.55 25.87
CA ILE A 168 -23.46 32.00 27.13
C ILE A 168 -24.43 33.00 27.77
N ARG A 169 -25.21 32.51 28.74
CA ARG A 169 -26.12 33.32 29.55
C ARG A 169 -25.26 34.00 30.61
N GLY A 170 -24.76 35.18 30.28
CA GLY A 170 -24.07 36.04 31.24
C GLY A 170 -24.94 36.28 32.46
N ARG A 171 -24.47 35.81 33.61
CA ARG A 171 -25.08 36.05 34.93
C ARG A 171 -24.72 37.48 35.32
N ARG A 172 -25.67 38.41 35.17
CA ARG A 172 -25.63 39.69 35.89
C ARG A 172 -25.69 39.39 37.38
N GLY A 173 -24.66 39.85 38.08
CA GLY A 173 -24.53 39.90 39.53
C GLY A 173 -23.45 40.94 39.81
#